data_AF-A0A7Y5G6B0-F1
#
_entry.id   AF-A0A7Y5G6B0-F1
#
_cell.length_a   1.000
_cell.length_b   1.000
_cell.length_c   1.000
_cell.angle_alpha   90.00
_cell.angle_beta   90.00
_cell.angle_gamma   90.00
#
_symmetry.space_group_name_H-M   'P 1'
#
loop_
_entity.id
_entity.type
_entity.pdbx_description
1 polymer ?
#
loop_
_entity_poly.entity_id
_entity_poly.type
_entity_poly.pdbx_seq_one_letter_code
_entity_poly.pdbx_strand_id
1 'polypeptide(L)'
;MMALIVAACSQPLTPNQKKLVQLVERHQKQYPGFEIRDAYKLLFQSSLGVGHLIADTVAAKNYLLQEMGALNDTASSDEELIEFIAIDSSMIRVNLRPFMRQHLDPNLLFQAMMETAIYNKKTKKDFAAEWREFVFLVRNGYLRFDSEKLDEFNHGIALQNYPMIHHSEFYSARYAPAYRVVYYDMFKKYFNRIQ
;
A
#
# COMPACT_ATOMS: atom_id res chain seq x y z
N MET A 1 44.53 7.31 -21.46
CA MET A 1 43.66 6.58 -20.53
C MET A 1 42.23 6.96 -20.87
N MET A 2 41.53 6.13 -21.67
CA MET A 2 40.14 6.39 -22.09
C MET A 2 39.22 6.08 -20.91
N ALA A 3 38.53 7.09 -20.38
CA ALA A 3 37.39 6.89 -19.51
C ALA A 3 36.22 6.41 -20.37
N LEU A 4 35.85 5.14 -20.26
CA LEU A 4 34.55 4.67 -20.75
C LEU A 4 33.49 5.30 -19.85
N ILE A 5 32.85 6.36 -20.35
CA ILE A 5 31.52 6.76 -19.88
C ILE A 5 30.59 5.68 -20.41
N VAL A 6 30.21 4.73 -19.54
CA VAL A 6 29.07 3.86 -19.81
C VAL A 6 27.85 4.76 -19.73
N ALA A 7 27.44 5.30 -20.89
CA ALA A 7 26.12 5.86 -21.04
C ALA A 7 25.14 4.71 -20.82
N ALA A 8 24.58 4.61 -19.62
CA ALA A 8 23.42 3.77 -19.40
C ALA A 8 22.33 4.30 -20.34
N CYS A 9 22.05 3.56 -21.41
CA CYS A 9 20.89 3.79 -22.25
C CYS A 9 19.65 3.57 -21.38
N SER A 10 19.25 4.59 -20.64
CA SER A 10 18.02 4.61 -19.87
C SER A 10 16.86 4.65 -20.88
N GLN A 11 16.30 3.49 -21.19
CA GLN A 11 15.07 3.39 -21.98
C GLN A 11 14.00 4.28 -21.32
N PRO A 12 13.21 5.02 -22.11
CA PRO A 12 12.19 5.88 -21.56
C PRO A 12 11.17 5.05 -20.77
N LEU A 13 10.84 5.50 -19.56
CA LEU A 13 9.85 4.84 -18.71
C LEU A 13 8.51 4.72 -19.42
N THR A 14 7.87 3.57 -19.30
CA THR A 14 6.47 3.38 -19.70
C THR A 14 5.55 4.28 -18.88
N PRO A 15 4.32 4.56 -19.34
CA PRO A 15 3.36 5.34 -18.57
C PRO A 15 3.09 4.75 -17.16
N ASN A 16 3.04 3.43 -17.03
CA ASN A 16 2.82 2.77 -15.74
C ASN A 16 4.05 2.88 -14.84
N GLN A 17 5.25 2.74 -15.38
CA GLN A 17 6.49 2.97 -14.63
C GLN A 17 6.58 4.39 -14.09
N LYS A 18 6.21 5.41 -14.88
CA LYS A 18 6.15 6.81 -14.40
C LYS A 18 5.17 6.99 -13.24
N LYS A 19 3.98 6.40 -13.33
CA LYS A 19 2.98 6.42 -12.25
C LYS A 19 3.47 5.69 -11.00
N LEU A 20 4.19 4.58 -11.17
CA LEU A 20 4.79 3.83 -10.07
C LEU A 20 5.87 4.65 -9.35
N VAL A 21 6.73 5.36 -10.10
CA VAL A 21 7.70 6.29 -9.51
C VAL A 21 6.98 7.37 -8.68
N GLN A 22 5.99 8.04 -9.27
CA GLN A 22 5.21 9.08 -8.58
C GLN A 22 4.50 8.57 -7.33
N LEU A 23 3.94 7.36 -7.40
CA LEU A 23 3.29 6.71 -6.27
C LEU A 23 4.27 6.50 -5.12
N VAL A 24 5.44 5.92 -5.40
CA VAL A 24 6.45 5.61 -4.37
C VAL A 24 7.05 6.88 -3.80
N GLU A 25 7.42 7.86 -4.64
CA GLU A 25 7.98 9.14 -4.18
C GLU A 25 7.02 9.91 -3.27
N ARG A 26 5.72 9.89 -3.58
CA ARG A 26 4.70 10.48 -2.68
C ARG A 26 4.72 9.83 -1.31
N HIS A 27 4.81 8.50 -1.23
CA HIS A 27 4.87 7.80 0.05
C HIS A 27 6.20 8.01 0.77
N GLN A 28 7.33 8.09 0.05
CA GLN A 28 8.62 8.45 0.65
C GLN A 28 8.60 9.86 1.25
N LYS A 29 7.92 10.81 0.59
CA LYS A 29 7.73 12.17 1.11
C LYS A 29 6.82 12.20 2.34
N GLN A 30 5.72 11.45 2.31
CA GLN A 30 4.74 11.40 3.40
C GLN A 30 5.28 10.66 4.63
N TYR A 31 6.10 9.62 4.42
CA TYR A 31 6.69 8.80 5.46
C TYR A 31 8.21 8.83 5.38
N PRO A 32 8.89 9.86 5.93
CA PRO A 32 10.34 9.83 6.10
C PRO A 32 10.81 8.52 6.74
N GLY A 33 11.83 7.88 6.17
CA GLY A 33 12.27 6.53 6.57
C GLY A 33 11.50 5.37 5.94
N PHE A 34 10.74 5.61 4.87
CA PHE A 34 10.06 4.57 4.08
C PHE A 34 11.06 3.59 3.44
N GLU A 35 10.99 2.31 3.85
CA GLU A 35 11.93 1.28 3.41
C GLU A 35 11.41 0.44 2.23
N ILE A 36 12.28 -0.39 1.65
CA ILE A 36 11.94 -1.37 0.60
C ILE A 36 10.79 -2.27 1.04
N ARG A 37 10.79 -2.65 2.32
CA ARG A 37 9.73 -3.45 2.95
C ARG A 37 8.37 -2.75 2.91
N ASP A 38 8.37 -1.42 3.13
CA ASP A 38 7.15 -0.62 3.11
C ASP A 38 6.64 -0.41 1.68
N ALA A 39 7.54 -0.26 0.70
CA ALA A 39 7.21 -0.27 -0.72
C ALA A 39 6.59 -1.61 -1.16
N TYR A 40 7.18 -2.73 -0.73
CA TYR A 40 6.62 -4.06 -0.98
C TYR A 40 5.21 -4.17 -0.41
N LYS A 41 5.01 -3.76 0.85
CA LYS A 41 3.70 -3.81 1.49
C LYS A 41 2.67 -2.91 0.79
N LEU A 42 3.08 -1.71 0.36
CA LEU A 42 2.24 -0.80 -0.41
C LEU A 42 1.73 -1.47 -1.69
N LEU A 43 2.63 -2.02 -2.51
CA LEU A 43 2.28 -2.69 -3.77
C LEU A 43 1.52 -4.00 -3.54
N PHE A 44 1.84 -4.72 -2.46
CA PHE A 44 1.12 -5.93 -2.08
C PHE A 44 -0.34 -5.60 -1.77
N GLN A 45 -0.60 -4.54 -1.01
CA GLN A 45 -1.96 -4.09 -0.68
C GLN A 45 -2.69 -3.50 -1.89
N SER A 46 -2.01 -2.75 -2.76
CA SER A 46 -2.62 -2.19 -3.97
C SER A 46 -3.05 -3.26 -4.98
N SER A 47 -2.36 -4.40 -4.95
CA SER A 47 -2.67 -5.56 -5.79
C SER A 47 -3.63 -6.53 -5.10
N LEU A 48 -3.30 -7.05 -3.93
CA LEU A 48 -4.05 -8.15 -3.30
C LEU A 48 -5.10 -7.69 -2.28
N GLY A 49 -5.16 -6.38 -1.98
CA GLY A 49 -6.11 -5.82 -1.02
C GLY A 49 -5.94 -6.39 0.39
N VAL A 50 -7.06 -6.57 1.08
CA VAL A 50 -7.15 -7.16 2.44
C VAL A 50 -7.15 -8.70 2.45
N GLY A 51 -6.54 -9.37 1.46
CA GLY A 51 -6.68 -10.80 1.12
C GLY A 51 -6.98 -11.81 2.26
N HIS A 52 -7.85 -12.79 1.95
CA HIS A 52 -8.31 -13.95 2.75
C HIS A 52 -8.81 -13.73 4.19
N LEU A 53 -8.90 -12.50 4.69
CA LEU A 53 -9.37 -12.22 6.06
C LEU A 53 -10.88 -12.43 6.28
N ILE A 54 -11.64 -12.83 5.25
CA ILE A 54 -13.10 -12.90 5.30
C ILE A 54 -13.58 -14.34 5.04
N ALA A 55 -13.04 -15.30 5.78
CA ALA A 55 -13.69 -16.60 5.92
C ALA A 55 -14.89 -16.52 6.89
N ASP A 56 -14.83 -15.62 7.88
CA ASP A 56 -15.88 -15.37 8.86
C ASP A 56 -16.20 -13.86 8.91
N THR A 57 -17.33 -13.49 8.30
CA THR A 57 -17.78 -12.11 8.19
C THR A 57 -18.13 -11.48 9.54
N VAL A 58 -18.56 -12.28 10.52
CA VAL A 58 -18.94 -11.78 11.85
C VAL A 58 -17.68 -11.51 12.67
N ALA A 59 -16.74 -12.45 12.68
CA ALA A 59 -15.46 -12.28 13.37
C ALA A 59 -14.66 -11.10 12.80
N ALA A 60 -14.60 -10.96 11.47
CA ALA A 60 -13.88 -9.87 10.81
C ALA A 60 -14.48 -8.49 11.16
N LYS A 61 -15.81 -8.40 11.25
CA LYS A 61 -16.51 -7.17 11.66
C LYS A 61 -16.21 -6.83 13.12
N ASN A 62 -16.32 -7.81 14.02
CA ASN A 62 -16.05 -7.60 15.45
C ASN A 62 -14.60 -7.17 15.68
N TYR A 63 -13.65 -7.74 14.94
CA TYR A 63 -12.25 -7.33 14.97
C TYR A 63 -12.06 -5.86 14.56
N LEU A 64 -12.72 -5.41 13.49
CA LEU A 64 -12.68 -3.99 13.09
C LEU A 64 -13.21 -3.08 14.21
N LEU A 65 -14.37 -3.41 14.79
CA LEU A 65 -14.96 -2.60 15.85
C LEU A 65 -14.10 -2.57 17.12
N GLN A 66 -13.51 -3.71 17.49
CA GLN A 66 -12.62 -3.81 18.64
C GLN A 66 -11.34 -3.00 18.43
N GLU A 67 -10.72 -3.11 17.24
CA GLU A 67 -9.54 -2.34 16.90
C GLU A 67 -9.85 -0.84 16.98
N MET A 68 -10.94 -0.39 16.34
CA MET A 68 -11.35 1.02 16.40
C MET A 68 -11.60 1.49 17.84
N GLY A 69 -12.22 0.67 18.69
CA GLY A 69 -12.42 1.00 20.10
C GLY A 69 -11.13 1.06 20.94
N ALA A 70 -10.06 0.39 20.49
CA ALA A 70 -8.76 0.39 21.14
C ALA A 70 -7.78 1.43 20.56
N LEU A 71 -8.14 2.09 19.45
CA LEU A 71 -7.31 3.13 18.85
C LEU A 71 -7.32 4.39 19.73
N ASN A 72 -6.16 4.72 20.27
CA ASN A 72 -5.96 6.03 20.88
C ASN A 72 -5.91 7.11 19.79
N ASP A 73 -6.65 8.20 19.97
CA ASP A 73 -6.66 9.38 19.10
C ASP A 73 -5.41 10.27 19.28
N THR A 74 -4.31 9.68 19.78
CA THR A 74 -3.06 10.41 20.09
C THR A 74 -2.13 10.56 18.89
N ALA A 75 -2.51 10.05 17.71
CA ALA A 75 -1.72 10.24 16.50
C ALA A 75 -2.08 11.57 15.82
N SER A 76 -1.12 12.11 15.05
CA SER A 76 -1.16 13.48 14.50
C SER A 76 -2.52 13.85 13.89
N SER A 77 -2.98 15.07 14.17
CA SER A 77 -4.21 15.65 13.58
C SER A 77 -4.22 15.66 12.06
N ASP A 78 -3.04 15.49 11.45
CA ASP A 78 -2.79 15.67 10.02
C ASP A 78 -2.95 14.39 9.20
N GLU A 79 -3.37 13.27 9.81
CA GLU A 79 -3.72 12.07 9.05
C GLU A 79 -4.92 12.33 8.13
N GLU A 80 -4.70 12.23 6.82
CA GLU A 80 -5.76 12.29 5.82
C GLU A 80 -6.71 11.08 5.95
N LEU A 81 -8.00 11.26 5.67
CA LEU A 81 -8.96 10.16 5.70
C LEU A 81 -8.61 9.05 4.70
N ILE A 82 -8.12 9.44 3.52
CA ILE A 82 -7.90 8.56 2.37
C ILE A 82 -6.49 8.73 1.88
N GLU A 83 -5.78 7.61 1.70
CA GLU A 83 -4.50 7.56 1.02
C GLU A 83 -4.61 6.63 -0.20
N PHE A 84 -4.31 7.14 -1.40
CA PHE A 84 -4.26 6.30 -2.61
C PHE A 84 -3.01 5.43 -2.61
N ILE A 85 -3.17 4.14 -2.92
CA ILE A 85 -2.05 3.17 -2.90
C ILE A 85 -1.80 2.46 -4.23
N ALA A 86 -2.67 2.61 -5.23
CA ALA A 86 -2.51 2.03 -6.56
C ALA A 86 -2.10 3.08 -7.60
N ILE A 87 -1.32 2.66 -8.61
CA ILE A 87 -0.86 3.54 -9.71
C ILE A 87 -2.01 4.11 -10.57
N ASP A 88 -3.16 3.45 -10.56
CA ASP A 88 -4.39 3.86 -11.25
C ASP A 88 -5.40 4.53 -10.31
N SER A 89 -5.02 4.79 -9.05
CA SER A 89 -5.89 5.35 -8.00
C SER A 89 -7.14 4.50 -7.70
N SER A 90 -7.17 3.22 -8.09
CA SER A 90 -8.31 2.33 -7.84
C SER A 90 -8.41 1.88 -6.38
N MET A 91 -7.27 1.73 -5.70
CA MET A 91 -7.18 1.21 -4.33
C MET A 91 -6.71 2.30 -3.37
N ILE A 92 -7.34 2.37 -2.20
CA ILE A 92 -7.03 3.31 -1.13
C ILE A 92 -6.83 2.60 0.21
N ARG A 93 -6.14 3.29 1.13
CA ARG A 93 -6.21 3.08 2.57
C ARG A 93 -7.15 4.11 3.17
N VAL A 94 -8.11 3.65 3.96
CA VAL A 94 -8.98 4.49 4.79
C VAL A 94 -8.39 4.51 6.19
N ASN A 95 -7.85 5.65 6.63
CA ASN A 95 -7.24 5.78 7.94
C ASN A 95 -8.32 5.82 9.02
N LEU A 96 -8.22 4.93 10.01
CA LEU A 96 -9.27 4.69 10.99
C LEU A 96 -9.43 5.83 11.99
N ARG A 97 -8.34 6.52 12.35
CA ARG A 97 -8.41 7.67 13.27
C ARG A 97 -9.21 8.84 12.71
N PRO A 98 -8.87 9.42 11.53
CA PRO A 98 -9.71 10.45 10.92
C PRO A 98 -11.12 9.94 10.59
N PHE A 99 -11.28 8.67 10.23
CA PHE A 99 -12.60 8.06 10.03
C PHE A 99 -13.47 8.12 11.29
N MET A 100 -12.89 7.80 12.46
CA MET A 100 -13.55 7.91 13.76
C MET A 100 -13.85 9.35 14.15
N ARG A 101 -12.91 10.27 13.94
CA ARG A 101 -13.10 11.72 14.22
C ARG A 101 -14.24 12.33 13.40
N GLN A 102 -14.46 11.81 12.19
CA GLN A 102 -15.58 12.22 11.32
C GLN A 102 -16.89 11.48 11.64
N HIS A 103 -16.91 10.62 12.66
CA HIS A 103 -18.09 9.83 13.07
C HIS A 103 -18.70 9.02 11.92
N LEU A 104 -17.86 8.52 11.01
CA LEU A 104 -18.30 7.69 9.89
C LEU A 104 -18.68 6.28 10.38
N ASP A 105 -19.67 5.67 9.73
CA ASP A 105 -20.21 4.37 10.16
C ASP A 105 -19.25 3.20 9.83
N PRO A 106 -18.69 2.50 10.83
CA PRO A 106 -17.80 1.35 10.61
C PRO A 106 -18.49 0.20 9.87
N ASN A 107 -19.82 0.08 9.95
CA ASN A 107 -20.56 -0.94 9.21
C ASN A 107 -20.45 -0.69 7.70
N LEU A 108 -20.55 0.57 7.26
CA LEU A 108 -20.41 0.93 5.86
C LEU A 108 -18.98 0.70 5.35
N LEU A 109 -17.97 0.98 6.18
CA LEU A 109 -16.58 0.65 5.85
C LEU A 109 -16.38 -0.86 5.70
N PHE A 110 -16.96 -1.64 6.60
CA PHE A 110 -16.93 -3.09 6.50
C PHE A 110 -17.59 -3.59 5.21
N GLN A 111 -18.74 -3.04 4.82
CA GLN A 111 -19.38 -3.38 3.53
C GLN A 111 -18.48 -3.02 2.33
N ALA A 112 -17.81 -1.86 2.36
CA ALA A 112 -16.84 -1.49 1.32
C ALA A 112 -15.66 -2.49 1.22
N MET A 113 -15.17 -2.98 2.36
CA MET A 113 -14.13 -4.02 2.42
C MET A 113 -14.62 -5.36 1.84
N MET A 114 -15.83 -5.77 2.20
CA MET A 114 -16.45 -7.01 1.71
C MET A 114 -16.60 -6.98 0.19
N GLU A 115 -17.16 -5.91 -0.35
CA GLU A 115 -17.30 -5.76 -1.81
C GLU A 115 -15.93 -5.70 -2.48
N THR A 116 -14.96 -4.98 -1.92
CA THR A 116 -13.58 -4.96 -2.45
C THR A 116 -12.99 -6.37 -2.56
N ALA A 117 -13.15 -7.20 -1.51
CA ALA A 117 -12.64 -8.56 -1.51
C ALA A 117 -13.32 -9.47 -2.55
N ILE A 118 -14.62 -9.28 -2.79
CA ILE A 118 -15.38 -10.03 -3.81
C ILE A 118 -14.96 -9.61 -5.22
N TYR A 119 -14.81 -8.31 -5.46
CA TYR A 119 -14.49 -7.76 -6.78
C TYR A 119 -13.02 -7.89 -7.16
N ASN A 120 -12.10 -7.89 -6.20
CA ASN A 120 -10.67 -7.96 -6.52
C ASN A 120 -10.32 -9.31 -7.17
N LYS A 121 -9.87 -9.26 -8.44
CA LYS A 121 -9.42 -10.43 -9.21
C LYS A 121 -7.91 -10.47 -9.40
N LYS A 122 -7.17 -9.47 -8.89
CA LYS A 122 -5.71 -9.47 -8.98
C LYS A 122 -5.13 -10.64 -8.20
N THR A 123 -4.11 -11.23 -8.77
CA THR A 123 -3.45 -12.43 -8.28
C THR A 123 -2.02 -12.12 -7.81
N LYS A 124 -1.38 -13.08 -7.14
CA LYS A 124 0.05 -12.98 -6.81
C LYS A 124 0.93 -12.77 -8.05
N LYS A 125 0.50 -13.25 -9.22
CA LYS A 125 1.22 -13.03 -10.49
C LYS A 125 1.17 -11.57 -10.92
N ASP A 126 0.03 -10.91 -10.75
CA ASP A 126 -0.14 -9.49 -11.06
C ASP A 126 0.72 -8.64 -10.12
N PHE A 127 0.71 -8.98 -8.82
CA PHE A 127 1.60 -8.38 -7.84
C PHE A 127 3.08 -8.58 -8.21
N ALA A 128 3.49 -9.80 -8.55
CA ALA A 128 4.88 -10.08 -8.93
C ALA A 128 5.32 -9.36 -10.22
N ALA A 129 4.39 -9.05 -11.14
CA ALA A 129 4.67 -8.20 -12.28
C ALA A 129 4.93 -6.75 -11.84
N GLU A 130 4.04 -6.16 -11.03
CA GLU A 130 4.22 -4.79 -10.51
C GLU A 130 5.51 -4.66 -9.65
N TRP A 131 5.82 -5.68 -8.83
CA TRP A 131 7.06 -5.72 -8.05
C TRP A 131 8.32 -5.79 -8.93
N ARG A 132 8.29 -6.53 -10.05
CA ARG A 132 9.41 -6.53 -11.01
C ARG A 132 9.65 -5.16 -11.63
N GLU A 133 8.59 -4.40 -11.90
CA GLU A 133 8.72 -3.01 -12.36
C GLU A 133 9.37 -2.13 -11.28
N PHE A 134 8.98 -2.29 -10.00
CA PHE A 134 9.65 -1.61 -8.90
C PHE A 134 11.15 -1.95 -8.82
N VAL A 135 11.52 -3.23 -8.93
CA VAL A 135 12.93 -3.67 -8.93
C VAL A 135 13.70 -3.07 -10.10
N PHE A 136 13.11 -3.06 -11.30
CA PHE A 136 13.69 -2.40 -12.47
C PHE A 136 13.94 -0.91 -12.22
N LEU A 137 12.97 -0.20 -11.65
CA LEU A 137 13.08 1.23 -11.37
C LEU A 137 14.19 1.56 -10.36
N VAL A 138 14.36 0.75 -9.32
CA VAL A 138 15.46 0.92 -8.35
C VAL A 138 16.81 0.67 -9.01
N ARG A 139 16.96 -0.47 -9.72
CA ARG A 139 18.23 -0.84 -10.36
C ARG A 139 18.71 0.13 -11.43
N ASN A 140 17.79 0.85 -12.06
CA ASN A 140 18.10 1.87 -13.06
C ASN A 140 18.16 3.29 -12.47
N GLY A 141 18.10 3.45 -11.15
CA GLY A 141 18.26 4.73 -10.47
C GLY A 141 17.06 5.69 -10.56
N TYR A 142 15.90 5.21 -11.02
CA TYR A 142 14.67 6.00 -11.04
C TYR A 142 14.01 6.10 -9.67
N LEU A 143 14.23 5.12 -8.79
CA LEU A 143 13.81 5.14 -7.40
C LEU A 143 15.02 5.02 -6.48
N ARG A 144 15.11 5.92 -5.50
CA ARG A 144 16.23 5.99 -4.57
C ARG A 144 16.04 5.01 -3.42
N PHE A 145 16.51 3.78 -3.63
CA PHE A 145 16.68 2.76 -2.59
C PHE A 145 18.07 2.13 -2.73
N ASP A 146 18.52 1.50 -1.65
CA ASP A 146 19.74 0.70 -1.64
C ASP A 146 19.54 -0.58 -2.47
N SER A 147 20.31 -0.74 -3.55
CA SER A 147 20.18 -1.87 -4.46
C SER A 147 20.63 -3.20 -3.86
N GLU A 148 21.60 -3.20 -2.94
CA GLU A 148 22.07 -4.42 -2.29
C GLU A 148 21.01 -4.94 -1.32
N LYS A 149 20.43 -4.04 -0.52
CA LYS A 149 19.28 -4.37 0.35
C LYS A 149 18.07 -4.84 -0.44
N LEU A 150 17.86 -4.28 -1.64
CA LEU A 150 16.79 -4.73 -2.53
C LEU A 150 17.00 -6.17 -2.98
N ASP A 151 18.23 -6.53 -3.38
CA ASP A 151 18.52 -7.86 -3.88
C ASP A 151 18.36 -8.92 -2.77
N GLU A 152 18.82 -8.63 -1.56
CA GLU A 152 18.60 -9.48 -0.38
C GLU A 152 17.10 -9.67 -0.09
N PHE A 153 16.36 -8.56 -0.01
CA PHE A 153 14.92 -8.60 0.25
C PHE A 153 14.16 -9.36 -0.84
N ASN A 154 14.50 -9.10 -2.10
CA ASN A 154 13.87 -9.73 -3.26
C ASN A 154 14.12 -11.24 -3.30
N HIS A 155 15.32 -11.70 -2.92
CA HIS A 155 15.60 -13.12 -2.75
C HIS A 155 14.71 -13.76 -1.68
N GLY A 156 14.61 -13.13 -0.50
CA GLY A 156 13.80 -13.64 0.61
C GLY A 156 12.32 -13.79 0.30
N ILE A 157 11.70 -12.77 -0.32
CA ILE A 157 10.27 -12.85 -0.70
C ILE A 157 10.02 -13.88 -1.81
N ALA A 158 10.95 -14.06 -2.74
CA ALA A 158 10.79 -14.99 -3.86
C ALA A 158 10.81 -16.45 -3.37
N LEU A 159 11.72 -16.78 -2.44
CA LEU A 159 11.76 -18.10 -1.79
C LEU A 159 10.47 -18.43 -1.04
N GLN A 160 9.80 -17.42 -0.50
CA GLN A 160 8.54 -17.56 0.25
C GLN A 160 7.29 -17.36 -0.62
N ASN A 161 7.44 -17.32 -1.95
CA ASN A 161 6.35 -17.08 -2.90
C ASN A 161 5.51 -15.83 -2.56
N TYR A 162 6.21 -14.72 -2.39
CA TYR A 162 5.65 -13.38 -2.16
C TYR A 162 4.67 -13.38 -0.96
N PRO A 163 5.19 -13.52 0.28
CA PRO A 163 4.37 -13.60 1.48
C PRO A 163 3.69 -12.25 1.78
N MET A 164 2.58 -12.29 2.51
CA MET A 164 2.05 -11.10 3.16
C MET A 164 3.00 -10.72 4.31
N ILE A 165 3.36 -9.44 4.42
CA ILE A 165 4.26 -8.96 5.47
C ILE A 165 3.70 -7.76 6.23
N HIS A 166 4.29 -7.53 7.41
CA HIS A 166 4.10 -6.30 8.16
C HIS A 166 5.00 -5.18 7.64
N HIS A 167 4.68 -3.93 8.00
CA HIS A 167 5.54 -2.77 7.77
C HIS A 167 6.91 -2.97 8.43
N SER A 168 7.89 -2.14 8.07
CA SER A 168 9.14 -2.07 8.83
C SER A 168 8.86 -1.71 10.30
N GLU A 169 9.78 -2.08 11.19
CA GLU A 169 9.69 -1.71 12.60
C GLU A 169 9.72 -0.19 12.76
N PHE A 170 10.58 0.49 12.00
CA PHE A 170 10.65 1.94 11.96
C PHE A 170 9.31 2.57 11.57
N TYR A 171 8.71 2.12 10.46
CA TYR A 171 7.41 2.63 10.01
C TYR A 171 6.30 2.37 11.05
N SER A 172 6.28 1.17 11.62
CA SER A 172 5.28 0.78 12.61
C SER A 172 5.38 1.61 13.89
N ALA A 173 6.60 1.81 14.40
CA ALA A 173 6.85 2.60 15.60
C ALA A 173 6.57 4.08 15.38
N ARG A 174 6.92 4.63 14.20
CA ARG A 174 6.81 6.06 13.91
C ARG A 174 5.40 6.50 13.58
N TYR A 175 4.67 5.70 12.81
CA TYR A 175 3.38 6.09 12.21
C TYR A 175 2.19 5.33 12.80
N ALA A 176 2.42 4.21 13.51
CA ALA A 176 1.37 3.38 14.09
C ALA A 176 0.18 3.17 13.11
N PRO A 177 0.41 2.61 11.91
CA PRO A 177 -0.60 2.60 10.86
C PRO A 177 -1.87 1.87 11.29
N ALA A 178 -3.01 2.54 11.15
CA ALA A 178 -4.33 1.99 11.44
C ALA A 178 -5.28 2.34 10.29
N TYR A 179 -5.42 1.43 9.34
CA TYR A 179 -6.21 1.66 8.14
C TYR A 179 -6.92 0.40 7.64
N ARG A 180 -7.84 0.59 6.69
CA ARG A 180 -8.44 -0.48 5.90
C ARG A 180 -8.23 -0.25 4.41
N VAL A 181 -7.95 -1.33 3.68
CA VAL A 181 -7.71 -1.25 2.24
C VAL A 181 -9.01 -1.56 1.49
N VAL A 182 -9.45 -0.62 0.66
CA VAL A 182 -10.70 -0.73 -0.11
C VAL A 182 -10.52 -0.16 -1.51
N TYR A 183 -11.30 -0.66 -2.47
CA TYR A 183 -11.43 0.04 -3.75
C TYR A 183 -12.09 1.40 -3.52
N TYR A 184 -11.57 2.43 -4.17
CA TYR A 184 -12.06 3.79 -4.04
C TYR A 184 -13.51 3.93 -4.49
N ASP A 185 -13.91 3.22 -5.56
CA ASP A 185 -15.30 3.21 -6.00
C ASP A 185 -16.25 2.54 -5.00
N MET A 186 -15.78 1.51 -4.30
CA MET A 186 -16.57 0.87 -3.22
C MET A 186 -16.69 1.82 -2.03
N PHE A 187 -15.61 2.50 -1.65
CA PHE A 187 -15.68 3.54 -0.62
C PHE A 187 -16.69 4.63 -1.00
N LYS A 188 -16.56 5.22 -2.20
CA LYS A 188 -17.50 6.23 -2.70
C LYS A 188 -18.95 5.72 -2.72
N LYS A 189 -19.20 4.47 -3.12
CA LYS A 189 -20.54 3.88 -3.13
C LYS A 189 -21.25 4.02 -1.78
N TYR A 190 -20.52 3.82 -0.67
CA TYR A 190 -21.10 3.88 0.68
C TYR A 190 -21.02 5.27 1.32
N PHE A 191 -20.06 6.11 0.92
CA PHE A 191 -19.77 7.39 1.59
C PHE A 191 -20.05 8.66 0.73
N ASN A 192 -20.38 8.54 -0.57
CA ASN A 192 -20.81 9.67 -1.42
C ASN A 192 -22.25 10.17 -1.16
N ARG A 193 -22.78 9.93 0.05
CA ARG A 193 -23.96 10.65 0.56
C ARG A 193 -23.59 11.75 1.56
N ILE A 194 -22.30 12.02 1.72
CA ILE A 194 -21.76 13.05 2.63
C ILE A 194 -20.99 14.06 1.77
N GLN A 195 -21.73 14.90 1.04
CA GLN A 195 -21.29 16.20 0.55
C GLN A 195 -22.33 17.22 0.97
#